data_AF-A0A5C8KJD5-F1
#
_entry.id   AF-A0A5C8KJD5-F1
#
_cell.length_a   1.000
_cell.length_b   1.000
_cell.length_c   1.000
_cell.angle_alpha   90.00
_cell.angle_beta   90.00
_cell.angle_gamma   90.00
#
_symmetry.space_group_name_H-M   'P 1'
#
loop_
_entity.id
_entity.type
_entity.pdbx_description
1 polymer ?
#
loop_
_entity_poly.entity_id
_entity_poly.type
_entity_poly.pdbx_seq_one_letter_code
_entity_poly.pdbx_strand_id
1 'polypeptide(L)' 'MSAFAIYMVGLVVLIGGLVYGAHLAGAPTTWIIVGAIIVAGAGLLTAATRTRQKDPPEG' A
#
# COMPACT_ATOMS: atom_id res chain seq x y z
N MET A 1 13.18 6.79 -15.47
CA MET A 1 12.07 6.03 -14.82
C MET A 1 11.22 7.04 -14.08
N SER A 2 9.95 7.19 -14.45
CA SER A 2 9.05 8.18 -13.85
C SER A 2 8.93 7.94 -12.35
N ALA A 3 8.99 9.00 -11.53
CA ALA A 3 8.88 8.92 -10.06
C ALA A 3 7.63 8.13 -9.60
N PHE A 4 6.58 8.13 -10.43
CA PHE A 4 5.38 7.32 -10.26
C PHE A 4 5.66 5.80 -10.20
N ALA A 5 6.56 5.29 -11.04
CA ALA A 5 6.93 3.88 -11.05
C ALA A 5 7.65 3.47 -9.76
N ILE A 6 8.56 4.33 -9.26
CA ILE A 6 9.26 4.10 -7.99
C ILE A 6 8.28 4.12 -6.81
N TYR A 7 7.30 5.02 -6.83
CA TYR A 7 6.24 5.08 -5.83
C TYR A 7 5.37 3.80 -5.81
N MET A 8 4.93 3.32 -6.98
CA MET A 8 4.19 2.05 -7.07
C MET A 8 5.01 0.86 -6.55
N VAL A 9 6.30 0.79 -6.90
CA VAL A 9 7.18 -0.28 -6.42
C VAL A 9 7.31 -0.23 -4.91
N GLY A 10 7.52 0.95 -4.32
CA GLY A 10 7.56 1.12 -2.86
C GLY A 10 6.26 0.71 -2.18
N LEU A 11 5.10 1.00 -2.79
CA LEU A 11 3.79 0.59 -2.29
C LEU A 11 3.63 -0.94 -2.28
N VAL A 12 4.01 -1.61 -3.36
CA VAL A 12 3.93 -3.08 -3.46
C VAL A 12 4.87 -3.75 -2.45
N VAL A 13 6.07 -3.21 -2.28
CA VAL A 13 7.04 -3.70 -1.28
C VAL A 13 6.53 -3.50 0.14
N LEU A 14 5.91 -2.36 0.45
CA LEU A 14 5.31 -2.10 1.76
C LEU A 14 4.20 -3.12 2.09
N ILE A 15 3.32 -3.38 1.13
CA ILE A 15 2.22 -4.35 1.29
C ILE A 15 2.76 -5.77 1.47
N GLY A 16 3.68 -6.19 0.60
CA GLY A 16 4.29 -7.52 0.68
C GLY A 16 5.07 -7.74 1.98
N GLY A 17 5.82 -6.74 2.44
CA GLY A 17 6.56 -6.78 3.70
C GLY A 17 5.67 -6.90 4.93
N LEU A 18 4.52 -6.22 4.95
CA LEU A 18 3.60 -6.30 6.08
C LEU A 18 2.90 -7.67 6.17
N VAL A 19 2.50 -8.23 5.02
CA VAL A 19 1.93 -9.59 4.94
C VAL A 19 2.96 -10.63 5.40
N TYR A 20 4.21 -10.51 4.94
CA TYR A 20 5.28 -11.43 5.29
C TYR A 20 5.68 -11.33 6.79
N GLY A 21 5.73 -10.11 7.34
CA GLY A 21 6.00 -9.88 8.76
C GLY A 21 4.91 -10.47 9.66
N ALA A 22 3.64 -10.32 9.29
CA ALA A 22 2.52 -10.92 10.02
C ALA A 22 2.55 -12.46 9.96
N HIS A 23 3.02 -13.03 8.85
CA HIS A 23 3.25 -14.47 8.71
C HIS A 23 4.39 -14.97 9.61
N LEU A 24 5.52 -14.24 9.68
CA LEU A 24 6.63 -14.59 10.56
C LEU A 24 6.29 -14.46 12.06
N ALA A 25 5.39 -13.55 12.42
CA ALA A 25 4.96 -13.32 13.80
C ALA A 25 4.14 -14.49 14.39
N GLY A 26 3.82 -15.53 13.61
CA GLY A 26 3.03 -16.68 14.06
C GLY A 26 1.56 -16.34 14.32
N ALA A 27 1.07 -15.23 13.78
CA ALA A 27 -0.32 -14.83 13.91
C ALA A 27 -1.24 -15.85 13.20
N PRO A 28 -2.46 -16.11 13.73
CA PRO A 28 -3.38 -17.02 13.06
C PRO A 28 -3.72 -16.52 11.64
N THR A 29 -3.68 -17.41 10.64
CA THR A 29 -3.84 -17.08 9.22
C THR A 29 -5.10 -16.25 8.93
N THR A 30 -6.19 -16.50 9.64
CA THR A 30 -7.43 -15.72 9.53
C THR A 30 -7.21 -14.24 9.85
N TRP A 31 -6.45 -13.93 10.90
CA TRP A 31 -6.13 -12.55 11.29
C TRP A 31 -5.10 -11.91 10.37
N ILE A 32 -4.19 -12.70 9.79
CA ILE A 32 -3.27 -12.23 8.75
C ILE A 32 -4.06 -11.78 7.52
N ILE A 33 -5.07 -12.56 7.09
CA ILE A 33 -5.90 -12.22 5.93
C ILE A 33 -6.72 -10.96 6.21
N VAL A 34 -7.36 -10.86 7.38
CA VAL A 34 -8.12 -9.66 7.78
C VAL A 34 -7.21 -8.42 7.84
N GLY A 35 -6.04 -8.54 8.46
CA GLY A 35 -5.05 -7.46 8.52
C GLY A 35 -4.52 -7.08 7.13
N ALA A 36 -4.26 -8.06 6.27
CA ALA A 36 -3.83 -7.85 4.90
C ALA A 36 -4.87 -7.08 4.08
N ILE A 37 -6.16 -7.41 4.23
CA ILE A 37 -7.25 -6.70 3.54
C ILE A 37 -7.36 -5.25 4.01
N ILE A 38 -7.30 -5.02 5.33
CA ILE A 38 -7.36 -3.67 5.91
C ILE A 38 -6.18 -2.82 5.42
N VAL A 39 -4.97 -3.38 5.45
CA VAL A 39 -3.74 -2.69 5.03
C VAL A 39 -3.73 -2.46 3.53
N ALA A 40 -4.17 -3.44 2.74
CA ALA A 40 -4.32 -3.28 1.29
C ALA A 40 -5.32 -2.16 0.97
N GLY A 41 -6.46 -2.10 1.67
CA GLY A 41 -7.44 -1.02 1.54
C GLY A 41 -6.86 0.34 1.93
N ALA A 42 -6.17 0.45 3.07
CA ALA A 42 -5.52 1.69 3.51
C ALA A 42 -4.41 2.15 2.55
N GLY A 43 -3.62 1.21 2.05
CA GLY A 43 -2.59 1.46 1.04
C GLY A 43 -3.18 1.92 -0.28
N LEU A 44 -4.28 1.31 -0.72
CA LEU A 44 -5.01 1.68 -1.93
C LEU A 44 -5.62 3.08 -1.80
N LEU A 45 -6.24 3.41 -0.66
CA LEU A 45 -6.77 4.75 -0.38
C LEU A 45 -5.65 5.81 -0.37
N THR A 46 -4.51 5.52 0.26
CA THR A 46 -3.36 6.42 0.29
C THR A 46 -2.78 6.63 -1.11
N ALA A 47 -2.66 5.55 -1.90
CA ALA A 47 -2.20 5.62 -3.29
C ALA A 47 -3.19 6.41 -4.18
N ALA A 48 -4.50 6.16 -4.03
CA ALA A 48 -5.56 6.85 -4.75
C ALA A 48 -5.65 8.35 -4.38
N THR A 49 -5.32 8.70 -3.14
CA THR A 49 -5.28 10.11 -2.71
C THR A 49 -4.08 10.83 -3.33
N ARG A 50 -2.94 10.14 -3.45
CA ARG A 50 -1.73 10.68 -4.11
C ARG A 50 -1.88 10.84 -5.62
N THR A 51 -2.65 9.97 -6.29
CA THR A 51 -2.96 10.13 -7.72
C THR A 51 -3.95 11.25 -7.99
N ARG A 52 -4.73 11.69 -6.99
CA ARG A 52 -5.65 12.83 -7.10
C ARG A 52 -4.98 14.22 -7.01
N GLN A 53 -3.67 14.32 -6.76
CA GLN A 53 -2.94 15.60 -6.74
C GLN A 53 -2.44 16.05 -8.13
N LYS A 54 -3.28 15.90 -9.15
CA LYS A 54 -3.18 16.64 -10.41
C LYS A 54 -4.54 17.33 -10.53
N ASP A 55 -4.65 18.64 -10.32
CA ASP A 55 -4.06 19.65 -11.20
C ASP A 55 -3.41 20.84 -10.46
N PRO A 56 -2.26 21.37 -10.94
CA PRO A 56 -1.77 22.68 -10.53
C PRO A 56 -2.80 23.78 -10.86
N PRO A 57 -2.96 24.82 -10.03
CA PRO A 57 -3.83 25.95 -10.38
C PRO A 57 -3.23 26.66 -11.60
N GLU A 58 -3.97 26.70 -12.70
CA GLU A 58 -3.73 27.68 -13.76
C GLU A 58 -4.22 29.03 -13.25
N GLY A 59 -3.29 29.92 -12.91
CA GLY A 59 -3.56 31.29 -12.46
C GLY A 59 -2.30 32.13 -12.47
#